data_AF-A0A0G1G0N0-F1
#
_entry.id   AF-A0A0G1G0N0-F1
#
_cell.length_a   1.000
_cell.length_b   1.000
_cell.length_c   1.000
_cell.angle_alpha   90.00
_cell.angle_beta   90.00
_cell.angle_gamma   90.00
#
_symmetry.space_group_name_H-M   'P 1'
#
loop_
_entity.id
_entity.type
_entity.pdbx_description
1 polymer ?
#
loop_
_entity_poly.entity_id
_entity_poly.type
_entity_poly.pdbx_seq_one_letter_code
_entity_poly.pdbx_strand_id
1 'polypeptide(L)' 'MKNVDELKQILDNLEIQIQKCKILLDGGTLTPETKIDYTKKAKAVGEEMQSESERVIEGVFDGQKMIGPDGKQ' A
#
# COMPACT_ATOMS: atom_id res chain seq x y z
N MET A 1 33.70 13.71 4.77
CA MET A 1 33.28 12.51 4.02
C MET A 1 31.87 12.60 3.42
N LYS A 2 31.15 13.75 3.50
CA LYS A 2 29.80 13.94 2.92
C LYS A 2 29.66 13.51 1.46
N ASN A 3 30.65 13.83 0.62
CA ASN A 3 30.63 13.47 -0.81
C ASN A 3 30.63 11.95 -1.05
N VAL A 4 31.21 11.16 -0.14
CA VAL A 4 31.23 9.69 -0.26
C VAL A 4 29.85 9.10 0.06
N ASP A 5 29.16 9.66 1.05
CA ASP A 5 27.81 9.22 1.42
C ASP A 5 26.78 9.64 0.37
N GLU A 6 26.93 10.82 -0.22
CA GLU A 6 26.14 11.26 -1.38
C GLU A 6 26.36 10.34 -2.59
N LEU A 7 27.61 9.96 -2.88
CA LEU A 7 27.92 9.02 -3.97
C LEU A 7 27.31 7.63 -3.72
N LYS A 8 27.31 7.14 -2.48
CA LYS A 8 26.63 5.88 -2.12
C LYS A 8 25.13 5.96 -2.34
N GLN A 9 24.48 7.04 -1.91
CA GLN A 9 23.05 7.24 -2.16
C GLN A 9 22.72 7.31 -3.65
N ILE A 10 23.58 7.95 -4.46
CA ILE A 10 23.41 7.97 -5.91
C ILE A 10 23.52 6.55 -6.47
N LEU A 11 24.51 5.77 -6.01
CA LEU A 11 24.70 4.38 -6.45
C LEU A 11 23.49 3.51 -6.13
N ASP A 12 22.99 3.58 -4.88
CA ASP A 12 21.83 2.81 -4.42
C ASP A 12 20.59 3.12 -5.26
N ASN A 13 20.38 4.41 -5.59
CA ASN A 13 19.28 4.83 -6.43
C ASN A 13 19.41 4.31 -7.87
N LEU A 14 20.61 4.32 -8.43
CA LEU A 14 20.87 3.79 -9.78
C LEU A 14 20.61 2.28 -9.82
N GLU A 15 21.00 1.52 -8.79
CA GLU A 15 20.70 0.09 -8.72
C GLU A 15 19.19 -0.19 -8.70
N ILE A 16 18.43 0.57 -7.90
CA ILE A 16 16.96 0.46 -7.88
C ILE A 16 16.38 0.73 -9.27
N GLN A 17 16.87 1.75 -9.98
CA GLN A 17 16.40 2.04 -11.34
C GLN A 17 16.76 0.94 -12.33
N ILE A 18 17.97 0.38 -12.26
CA ILE A 18 18.38 -0.75 -13.11
C ILE A 18 17.47 -1.96 -12.89
N GLN A 19 17.13 -2.28 -11.63
CA GLN A 19 16.22 -3.39 -11.32
C GLN A 19 14.82 -3.15 -11.89
N LYS A 20 14.29 -1.92 -11.77
CA LYS A 20 13.01 -1.55 -12.38
C LYS A 20 13.03 -1.74 -13.90
N CYS A 21 14.09 -1.32 -14.58
CA CYS A 21 14.24 -1.50 -16.02
C CYS A 21 14.26 -2.98 -16.41
N LYS A 22 14.97 -3.83 -15.66
CA LYS A 22 15.01 -5.28 -15.91
C LYS A 22 13.63 -5.91 -15.80
N ILE A 23 12.88 -5.59 -14.73
CA ILE A 23 11.50 -6.08 -14.54
C ILE A 23 10.63 -5.71 -15.74
N LEU A 24 10.72 -4.46 -16.21
CA LEU A 24 9.94 -4.01 -17.37
C LEU A 24 10.37 -4.68 -18.68
N LEU A 25 11.67 -4.90 -18.89
CA LEU A 25 12.20 -5.59 -20.08
C LEU A 25 11.76 -7.06 -20.14
N ASP A 26 11.66 -7.72 -18.99
CA ASP A 26 11.18 -9.10 -18.87
C ASP A 26 9.65 -9.20 -18.98
N GLY A 27 8.95 -8.10 -19.29
CA GLY A 27 7.49 -8.04 -19.39
C GLY A 27 6.75 -8.01 -18.05
N GLY A 28 7.48 -7.85 -16.95
CA GLY A 28 6.94 -7.68 -15.61
C GLY A 28 6.37 -6.28 -15.37
N THR A 29 5.64 -6.13 -14.27
CA THR A 29 5.02 -4.88 -13.85
C THR A 29 5.71 -4.34 -12.59
N LEU A 30 5.91 -3.01 -12.53
CA LEU A 30 6.43 -2.33 -11.34
C LEU A 30 5.39 -2.15 -10.24
N THR A 31 4.13 -2.46 -10.54
CA THR A 31 3.06 -2.56 -9.55
C THR A 31 2.97 -3.99 -9.06
N PRO A 32 2.84 -4.24 -7.74
CA PRO A 32 2.45 -5.55 -7.26
C PRO A 32 1.15 -5.96 -7.99
N GLU A 33 1.15 -7.11 -8.69
CA GLU A 33 -0.06 -7.63 -9.36
C GLU A 33 -1.21 -7.91 -8.38
N THR A 34 -0.90 -7.96 -7.09
CA THR A 34 -1.92 -7.96 -6.05
C THR A 34 -2.59 -6.59 -6.03
N LYS A 35 -3.70 -6.46 -6.79
CA LYS A 35 -4.79 -5.57 -6.40
C LYS A 35 -5.00 -5.80 -4.90
N ILE A 36 -4.65 -4.81 -4.08
CA ILE A 36 -4.86 -4.89 -2.65
C ILE A 36 -6.36 -5.05 -2.47
N ASP A 37 -6.76 -6.21 -1.95
CA ASP A 37 -8.15 -6.45 -1.62
C ASP A 37 -8.45 -5.69 -0.32
N TYR A 38 -8.87 -4.44 -0.48
CA TYR A 38 -9.20 -3.56 0.62
C TYR A 38 -10.40 -4.08 1.43
N THR A 39 -11.28 -4.90 0.83
CA THR A 39 -12.35 -5.59 1.56
C THR A 39 -11.77 -6.66 2.50
N LYS A 40 -10.79 -7.44 2.04
CA LYS A 40 -10.09 -8.39 2.89
C LYS A 40 -9.32 -7.68 4.00
N LYS A 41 -8.71 -6.53 3.72
CA LYS A 41 -8.03 -5.71 4.73
C LYS A 41 -9.02 -5.14 5.76
N ALA A 42 -10.14 -4.57 5.32
CA ALA A 42 -11.18 -4.03 6.20
C ALA A 42 -11.78 -5.11 7.10
N LYS A 43 -12.00 -6.33 6.60
CA LYS A 43 -12.41 -7.47 7.44
C LYS A 43 -11.39 -7.83 8.52
N ALA A 44 -10.10 -7.63 8.25
CA ALA A 44 -9.03 -8.02 9.16
C ALA A 44 -8.73 -6.97 10.24
N VAL A 45 -8.97 -5.68 9.95
CA VAL A 45 -8.57 -4.56 10.84
C VAL A 45 -9.70 -3.61 11.20
N GLY A 46 -10.84 -3.68 10.51
CA GLY A 46 -11.99 -2.82 10.78
C GLY A 46 -12.74 -3.31 12.01
N GLU A 47 -13.32 -2.36 12.74
CA GLU A 47 -14.07 -2.63 13.95
C GLU A 47 -15.46 -2.01 13.84
N GLU A 48 -16.44 -2.68 14.42
CA GLU A 48 -17.79 -2.17 14.56
C GLU A 48 -18.14 -2.19 16.06
N MET A 49 -18.39 -1.01 16.60
CA MET A 49 -18.82 -0.83 17.98
C MET A 49 -20.23 -0.25 18.00
N GLN A 50 -21.10 -0.91 18.75
CA GLN A 50 -22.46 -0.47 18.97
C GLN A 50 -22.66 -0.16 20.45
N SER A 51 -22.93 1.10 20.77
CA SER A 51 -23.41 1.53 22.08
C SER A 51 -24.94 1.71 22.05
N GLU A 52 -25.56 1.97 23.21
CA GLU A 52 -27.02 2.15 23.32
C GLU A 52 -27.56 3.31 22.47
N SER A 53 -26.72 4.29 22.11
CA SER A 53 -27.13 5.48 21.36
C SER A 53 -26.31 5.76 20.10
N GLU A 54 -25.17 5.09 19.89
CA GLU A 54 -24.26 5.37 18.78
C GLU A 54 -23.71 4.09 18.14
N ARG A 55 -23.54 4.12 16.83
CA ARG A 55 -22.88 3.06 16.05
C ARG A 55 -21.67 3.66 15.35
N VAL A 56 -20.49 3.15 15.67
CA VAL A 56 -19.22 3.56 15.06
C VAL A 56 -18.70 2.40 14.23
N ILE A 57 -18.42 2.66 12.96
CA ILE A 57 -17.88 1.70 12.02
C ILE A 57 -16.53 2.22 11.54
N GLU A 58 -15.46 1.55 11.95
CA GLU A 58 -14.10 1.84 11.53
C GLU A 58 -13.73 0.94 10.34
N GLY A 59 -13.22 1.56 9.27
CA GLY A 59 -12.96 0.88 8.00
C GLY A 59 -11.63 1.26 7.38
N VAL A 60 -11.36 0.69 6.21
CA VAL A 60 -10.15 0.98 5.42
C VAL A 60 -10.50 1.90 4.25
N PHE A 61 -9.78 3.01 4.11
CA PHE A 61 -9.91 3.89 2.95
C PHE A 61 -9.14 3.35 1.75
N ASP A 62 -9.79 3.22 0.59
CA ASP A 62 -9.18 2.70 -0.64
C ASP A 62 -8.60 3.79 -1.56
N GLY A 63 -8.66 5.05 -1.14
CA GLY A 63 -8.29 6.22 -1.94
C GLY A 63 -9.48 6.96 -2.56
N GLN A 64 -10.68 6.37 -2.52
CA GLN A 64 -11.92 6.97 -3.02
C GLN A 64 -13.06 6.91 -1.99
N LYS A 65 -13.16 5.80 -1.24
CA LYS A 65 -14.24 5.54 -0.26
C LYS A 65 -13.74 4.77 0.95
N MET A 66 -14.50 4.84 2.03
CA MET A 66 -14.31 3.99 3.21
C MET A 66 -14.89 2.60 2.93
N ILE A 67 -14.25 1.56 3.42
CA ILE A 67 -14.74 0.17 3.35
C ILE A 67 -14.80 -0.37 4.78
N GLY A 68 -16.00 -0.66 5.26
CA GLY A 68 -16.24 -1.22 6.59
C GLY A 68 -15.82 -2.70 6.71
N PRO A 69 -15.79 -3.24 7.93
CA PRO A 69 -15.40 -4.63 8.19
C PRO A 69 -16.36 -5.65 7.58
N ASP A 70 -17.62 -5.28 7.34
CA ASP A 70 -18.60 -6.09 6.62
C ASP A 70 -18.42 -6.03 5.08
N GLY A 71 -17.51 -5.18 4.60
CA GLY A 71 -17.24 -4.93 3.18
C GLY A 71 -18.16 -3.89 2.53
N LYS A 72 -19.03 -3.23 3.30
CA LYS A 72 -19.86 -2.12 2.79
C LYS A 72 -19.06 -0.82 2.69
N GLN A 73 -19.58 0.11 1.90
CA GLN A 73 -18.96 1.40 1.58
C GLN A 73 -19.81 2.54 2.09
#